data_AF-A0A820P8E2-F1
#
_entry.id   AF-A0A820P8E2-F1
#
_cell.length_a   1.000
_cell.length_b   1.000
_cell.length_c   1.000
_cell.angle_alpha   90.00
_cell.angle_beta   90.00
_cell.angle_gamma   90.00
#
_symmetry.space_group_name_H-M   'P 1'
#
loop_
_entity.id
_entity.type
_entity.pdbx_description
1 polymer ?
#
loop_
_entity_poly.entity_id
_entity_poly.type
_entity_poly.pdbx_seq_one_letter_code
_entity_poly.pdbx_strand_id
1 'polypeptide(L)'
;MPIWTHELDTHLVQTEERAELEKIEQQILLEYNEIKSEIEDNDLRYNLTFTRPFSSYLIPKDPSHLARERRVYFERLAHVRTVPDVLFLCDELTSELDTCTSISSDFTSESLPLLLQAFYLKRLTSLTYAKTLHSVRWKRFCRQQIQFIQVEQQFKERSARILAEFNDALQRSQRLSSIRETLLAPAATSSKNINQVS
;
A
#
# COMPACT_ATOMS: atom_id res chain seq x y z
N MET A 1 30.30 -19.26 78.10
CA MET A 1 30.39 -20.20 76.96
C MET A 1 30.52 -19.36 75.70
N PRO A 2 31.48 -19.71 74.83
CA PRO A 2 31.94 -18.89 73.71
C PRO A 2 30.98 -19.05 72.53
N ILE A 3 31.21 -18.31 71.44
CA ILE A 3 31.25 -18.82 70.06
C ILE A 3 31.05 -17.63 69.07
N TRP A 4 32.12 -17.35 68.32
CA TRP A 4 32.25 -16.47 67.14
C TRP A 4 32.37 -14.95 67.35
N THR A 5 33.49 -14.51 67.92
CA THR A 5 34.24 -13.39 67.30
C THR A 5 34.98 -13.96 66.10
N HIS A 6 34.30 -14.06 64.96
CA HIS A 6 35.03 -13.92 63.70
C HIS A 6 35.04 -12.42 63.40
N GLU A 7 36.08 -11.76 63.88
CA GLU A 7 36.70 -10.69 63.12
C GLU A 7 36.84 -11.23 61.70
N LEU A 8 35.92 -10.84 60.82
CA LEU A 8 36.14 -10.97 59.39
C LEU A 8 37.32 -10.07 59.12
N ASP A 9 38.48 -10.68 58.95
CA ASP A 9 39.66 -10.08 58.36
C ASP A 9 39.24 -9.37 57.06
N THR A 10 38.92 -8.07 57.16
CA THR A 10 38.59 -7.19 56.04
C THR A 10 39.82 -6.84 55.20
N HIS A 11 40.92 -7.60 55.33
CA HIS A 11 42.24 -7.15 54.91
C HIS A 11 43.00 -8.04 53.92
N LEU A 12 42.47 -9.16 53.39
CA LEU A 12 43.33 -10.01 52.54
C LEU A 12 42.73 -10.73 51.33
N VAL A 13 41.54 -10.35 50.82
CA VAL A 13 41.01 -10.96 49.56
C VAL A 13 40.65 -9.95 48.46
N GLN A 14 40.79 -8.64 48.66
CA GLN A 14 40.28 -7.65 47.69
C GLN A 14 41.31 -6.61 47.23
N THR A 15 42.52 -7.02 46.86
CA THR A 15 43.49 -6.11 46.20
C THR A 15 43.68 -6.46 44.73
N GLU A 16 43.88 -7.73 44.38
CA GLU A 16 44.05 -8.15 42.98
C GLU A 16 42.72 -8.14 42.22
N GLU A 17 41.67 -8.80 42.73
CA GLU A 17 40.34 -8.80 42.11
C GLU A 17 39.76 -7.38 42.00
N ARG A 18 40.06 -6.52 42.98
CA ARG A 18 39.63 -5.11 42.98
C ARG A 18 40.40 -4.28 41.94
N ALA A 19 41.71 -4.51 41.81
CA ALA A 19 42.52 -3.87 40.78
C ALA A 19 42.15 -4.36 39.36
N GLU A 20 41.75 -5.62 39.22
CA GLU A 20 41.21 -6.17 37.96
C GLU A 20 39.84 -5.59 37.63
N LEU A 21 38.95 -5.47 38.62
CA LEU A 21 37.67 -4.76 38.47
C LEU A 21 37.87 -3.31 38.07
N GLU A 22 38.79 -2.58 38.70
CA GLU A 22 39.09 -1.19 38.36
C GLU A 22 39.63 -1.06 36.93
N LYS A 23 40.45 -2.01 36.47
CA LYS A 23 40.91 -2.04 35.06
C LYS A 23 39.75 -2.29 34.10
N ILE A 24 38.84 -3.20 34.43
CA ILE A 24 37.66 -3.48 33.60
C ILE A 24 36.72 -2.27 33.58
N GLU A 25 36.50 -1.61 34.71
CA GLU A 25 35.68 -0.39 34.79
C GLU A 25 36.30 0.75 33.96
N GLN A 26 37.62 0.92 34.03
CA GLN A 26 38.32 1.90 33.19
C GLN A 26 38.21 1.55 31.70
N GLN A 27 38.35 0.28 31.35
CA GLN A 27 38.20 -0.18 29.97
C GLN A 27 36.77 0.06 29.46
N ILE A 28 35.75 -0.30 30.25
CA ILE A 28 34.34 -0.07 29.90
C ILE A 28 34.06 1.43 29.76
N LEU A 29 34.62 2.28 30.63
CA LEU A 29 34.47 3.73 30.51
C LEU A 29 35.12 4.27 29.24
N LEU A 30 36.26 3.74 28.82
CA LEU A 30 36.91 4.10 27.57
C LEU A 30 36.04 3.69 26.37
N GLU A 31 35.59 2.43 26.32
CA GLU A 31 34.73 1.91 25.25
C GLU A 31 33.39 2.66 25.20
N TYR A 32 32.81 2.99 26.35
CA TYR A 32 31.59 3.79 26.44
C TYR A 32 31.79 5.20 25.87
N ASN A 33 32.89 5.87 26.22
CA ASN A 33 33.18 7.22 25.75
C ASN A 33 33.50 7.24 24.24
N GLU A 34 34.18 6.21 23.74
CA GLU A 34 34.46 6.04 22.31
C GLU A 34 33.15 5.86 21.52
N ILE A 35 32.30 4.92 21.93
CA ILE A 35 30.99 4.68 21.28
C ILE A 35 30.11 5.93 21.38
N LYS A 36 30.12 6.63 22.52
CA LYS A 36 29.37 7.88 22.69
C LYS A 36 29.86 8.96 21.73
N SER A 37 31.18 9.15 21.61
CA SER A 37 31.78 10.08 20.66
C SER A 37 31.45 9.71 19.21
N GLU A 38 31.46 8.43 18.87
CA GLU A 38 31.08 7.95 17.54
C GLU A 38 29.61 8.23 17.23
N ILE A 39 28.70 8.08 18.20
CA ILE A 39 27.28 8.41 18.05
C ILE A 39 27.09 9.91 17.84
N GLU A 40 27.74 10.74 18.67
CA GLU A 40 27.67 12.21 18.56
C GLU A 40 28.23 12.71 17.22
N ASP A 41 29.35 12.14 16.76
CA ASP A 41 29.95 12.45 15.45
C ASP A 41 29.10 11.97 14.28
N ASN A 42 28.43 10.83 14.40
CA ASN A 42 27.48 10.32 13.41
C ASN A 42 26.24 11.24 13.34
N ASP A 43 25.73 11.67 14.50
CA ASP A 43 24.61 12.60 14.58
C ASP A 43 24.91 13.96 13.94
N LEU A 44 26.14 14.47 14.12
CA LEU A 44 26.64 15.69 13.48
C LEU A 44 26.87 15.51 11.98
N ARG A 45 27.49 14.39 11.55
CA ARG A 45 27.82 14.12 10.14
C ARG A 45 26.60 13.95 9.25
N TYR A 46 25.52 13.41 9.79
CA TYR A 46 24.30 13.13 9.02
C TYR A 46 23.14 14.06 9.36
N ASN A 47 23.36 15.13 10.15
CA ASN A 47 22.31 16.03 10.65
C ASN A 47 21.10 15.23 11.22
N LEU A 48 21.38 14.16 11.96
CA LEU A 48 20.37 13.21 12.44
C LEU A 48 19.51 13.76 13.59
N THR A 49 19.73 15.02 13.98
CA THR A 49 19.20 15.60 15.20
C THR A 49 17.67 15.53 15.31
N PHE A 50 16.90 15.28 14.23
CA PHE A 50 15.44 15.10 14.38
C PHE A 50 14.72 14.23 13.32
N THR A 51 15.41 13.55 12.40
CA THR A 51 14.72 13.11 11.15
C THR A 51 14.89 11.66 10.73
N ARG A 52 15.70 10.84 11.41
CA ARG A 52 15.79 9.41 11.06
C ARG A 52 15.16 8.54 12.13
N PRO A 53 13.91 8.08 11.92
CA PRO A 53 13.34 7.11 12.83
C PRO A 53 14.06 5.77 12.61
N PHE A 54 14.49 5.12 13.69
CA PHE A 54 14.89 3.70 13.71
C PHE A 54 13.70 2.75 13.42
N SER A 55 12.58 3.30 12.94
CA SER A 55 11.26 2.71 12.79
C SER A 55 10.59 3.35 11.57
N SER A 56 9.59 2.69 10.98
CA SER A 56 8.76 3.33 9.95
C SER A 56 7.91 4.49 10.51
N TYR A 57 7.91 4.70 11.82
CA TYR A 57 7.19 5.76 12.50
C TYR A 57 8.12 6.91 12.90
N LEU A 58 7.85 8.10 12.36
CA LEU A 58 8.50 9.34 12.76
C LEU A 58 8.11 9.71 14.20
N ILE A 59 9.07 10.25 14.95
CA ILE A 59 8.81 10.82 16.28
C ILE A 59 7.94 12.08 16.08
N PRO A 60 6.76 12.18 16.73
CA PRO A 60 5.91 13.35 16.60
C PRO A 60 6.63 14.61 17.08
N LYS A 61 6.55 15.69 16.30
CA LYS A 61 7.24 16.97 16.57
C LYS A 61 6.78 17.62 17.88
N ASP A 62 5.48 17.55 18.17
CA ASP A 62 4.85 18.13 19.35
C ASP A 62 3.55 17.37 19.71
N PRO A 63 3.04 17.47 20.95
CA PRO A 63 1.83 16.76 21.36
C PRO A 63 0.59 17.17 20.54
N SER A 64 0.55 18.40 20.02
CA SER A 64 -0.55 18.85 19.16
C SER A 64 -0.52 18.20 17.76
N HIS A 65 0.66 17.92 17.20
CA HIS A 65 0.82 17.17 15.96
C HIS A 65 0.28 15.75 16.12
N LEU A 66 0.62 15.08 17.21
CA LEU A 66 0.12 13.74 17.51
C LEU A 66 -1.42 13.74 17.65
N ALA A 67 -2.00 14.76 18.30
CA ALA A 67 -3.44 14.91 18.41
C ALA A 67 -4.12 15.12 17.03
N ARG A 68 -3.51 15.92 16.15
CA ARG A 68 -3.98 16.12 14.77
C ARG A 68 -3.88 14.85 13.93
N GLU A 69 -2.77 14.12 13.99
CA GLU A 69 -2.61 12.84 13.29
C GLU A 69 -3.63 11.81 13.74
N ARG A 70 -3.82 11.67 15.06
CA ARG A 70 -4.86 10.80 15.60
C ARG A 70 -6.24 11.22 15.12
N ARG A 71 -6.55 12.51 15.13
CA ARG A 71 -7.83 13.02 14.63
C ARG A 71 -8.05 12.68 13.16
N VAL A 72 -7.06 12.93 12.28
CA VAL A 72 -7.14 12.57 10.85
C VAL A 72 -7.28 11.07 10.66
N TYR A 73 -6.57 10.27 11.46
CA TYR A 73 -6.67 8.81 11.42
C TYR A 73 -8.07 8.34 11.85
N PHE A 74 -8.61 8.88 12.94
CA PHE A 74 -9.97 8.60 13.39
C PHE A 74 -11.02 9.08 12.39
N GLU A 75 -10.86 10.24 11.78
CA GLU A 75 -11.73 10.75 10.72
C GLU A 75 -11.71 9.81 9.50
N ARG A 76 -10.53 9.31 9.09
CA ARG A 76 -10.41 8.30 8.03
C ARG A 76 -11.06 6.96 8.39
N LEU A 77 -10.91 6.50 9.64
CA LEU A 77 -11.56 5.28 10.13
C LEU A 77 -13.08 5.42 10.25
N ALA A 78 -13.54 6.61 10.67
CA ALA A 78 -14.95 6.95 10.78
C ALA A 78 -15.59 7.15 9.40
N HIS A 79 -14.80 7.51 8.38
CA HIS A 79 -15.28 7.64 7.01
C HIS A 79 -15.68 6.27 6.45
N VAL A 80 -16.98 5.96 6.50
CA VAL A 80 -17.55 4.77 5.88
C VAL A 80 -17.45 4.94 4.37
N ARG A 81 -16.33 4.50 3.78
CA ARG A 81 -16.03 4.56 2.34
C ARG A 81 -17.25 4.16 1.52
N THR A 82 -17.91 5.13 0.88
CA THR A 82 -19.13 4.93 0.09
C THR A 82 -18.82 3.96 -1.05
N VAL A 83 -19.78 3.09 -1.40
CA VAL A 83 -19.64 2.32 -2.64
C VAL A 83 -19.61 3.39 -3.73
N PRO A 84 -18.52 3.52 -4.51
CA PRO A 84 -18.48 4.50 -5.57
C PRO A 84 -19.70 4.27 -6.46
N ASP A 85 -20.36 5.35 -6.86
CA ASP A 85 -21.44 5.22 -7.82
C ASP A 85 -20.85 4.65 -9.09
N VAL A 86 -21.49 3.58 -9.57
CA VAL A 86 -21.11 2.98 -10.84
C VAL A 86 -21.58 3.98 -11.88
N LEU A 87 -20.71 4.93 -12.22
CA LEU A 87 -20.95 5.90 -13.28
C LEU A 87 -21.31 5.14 -14.56
N PHE A 88 -22.19 5.73 -15.35
CA PHE A 88 -22.62 5.15 -16.62
C PHE A 88 -21.39 4.97 -17.50
N LEU A 89 -21.18 3.75 -17.98
CA LEU A 89 -20.01 3.33 -18.76
C LEU A 89 -19.70 4.29 -19.93
N CYS A 90 -20.74 4.87 -20.51
CA CYS A 90 -20.64 5.81 -21.62
C CYS A 90 -19.89 7.09 -21.25
N ASP A 91 -20.19 7.71 -20.11
CA ASP A 91 -19.62 9.02 -19.73
C ASP A 91 -18.13 8.92 -19.40
N GLU A 92 -17.75 7.81 -18.76
CA GLU A 92 -16.36 7.52 -18.42
C GLU A 92 -15.54 7.17 -19.67
N LEU A 93 -16.16 6.47 -20.64
CA LEU A 93 -15.52 6.13 -21.91
C LEU A 93 -15.34 7.37 -22.81
N THR A 94 -16.33 8.27 -22.86
CA THR A 94 -16.21 9.54 -23.60
C THR A 94 -15.16 10.44 -22.97
N SER A 95 -15.13 10.56 -21.64
CA SER A 95 -14.11 11.35 -20.95
C SER A 95 -12.71 10.81 -21.21
N GLU A 96 -12.49 9.51 -21.11
CA GLU A 96 -11.18 8.89 -21.39
C GLU A 96 -10.78 9.06 -22.86
N LEU A 97 -11.73 8.91 -23.79
CA LEU A 97 -11.49 9.13 -25.22
C LEU A 97 -11.10 10.59 -25.51
N ASP A 98 -11.85 11.56 -25.00
CA ASP A 98 -11.58 12.98 -25.16
C ASP A 98 -10.20 13.34 -24.57
N THR A 99 -9.87 12.76 -23.42
CA THR A 99 -8.57 12.96 -22.77
C THR A 99 -7.44 12.38 -23.61
N CYS A 100 -7.63 11.19 -24.18
CA CYS A 100 -6.66 10.56 -25.09
C CYS A 100 -6.48 11.38 -26.37
N THR A 101 -7.57 11.80 -27.02
CA THR A 101 -7.53 12.66 -28.23
C THR A 101 -6.89 14.02 -27.95
N SER A 102 -7.03 14.56 -26.73
CA SER A 102 -6.41 15.83 -26.35
C SER A 102 -4.92 15.73 -25.99
N ILE A 103 -4.45 14.57 -25.53
CA ILE A 103 -3.10 14.39 -24.97
C ILE A 103 -2.10 13.89 -26.03
N SER A 104 -2.52 13.16 -27.06
CA SER A 104 -1.60 12.60 -28.05
C SER A 104 -2.21 12.52 -29.46
N SER A 105 -1.45 12.96 -30.46
CA SER A 105 -1.72 12.72 -31.89
C SER A 105 -1.46 11.28 -32.32
N ASP A 106 -0.90 10.45 -31.44
CA ASP A 106 -0.43 9.09 -31.75
C ASP A 106 -1.52 8.03 -31.56
N PHE A 107 -2.72 8.45 -31.13
CA PHE A 107 -3.89 7.58 -31.09
C PHE A 107 -4.40 7.31 -32.51
N THR A 108 -3.85 6.26 -33.12
CA THR A 108 -4.34 5.70 -34.38
C THR A 108 -5.51 4.75 -34.15
N SER A 109 -6.36 4.55 -35.15
CA SER A 109 -7.46 3.58 -35.13
C SER A 109 -7.01 2.14 -34.81
N GLU A 110 -5.73 1.83 -35.07
CA GLU A 110 -5.11 0.54 -34.78
C GLU A 110 -4.74 0.36 -33.29
N SER A 111 -4.46 1.45 -32.58
CA SER A 111 -4.13 1.44 -31.15
C SER A 111 -5.38 1.39 -30.24
N LEU A 112 -6.53 1.82 -30.76
CA LEU A 112 -7.79 1.94 -30.01
C LEU A 112 -8.27 0.62 -29.37
N PRO A 113 -8.23 -0.55 -30.06
CA PRO A 113 -8.63 -1.81 -29.44
C PRO A 113 -7.80 -2.20 -28.21
N LEU A 114 -6.49 -1.89 -28.22
CA LEU A 114 -5.59 -2.16 -27.10
C LEU A 114 -5.94 -1.29 -25.88
N LEU A 115 -6.20 -0.01 -26.12
CA LEU A 115 -6.59 0.93 -25.07
C LEU A 115 -7.94 0.55 -24.45
N LEU A 116 -8.92 0.23 -25.29
CA LEU A 116 -10.23 -0.23 -24.84
C LEU A 116 -10.12 -1.53 -24.03
N GLN A 117 -9.24 -2.46 -24.43
CA GLN A 117 -9.03 -3.68 -23.65
C GLN A 117 -8.46 -3.36 -22.26
N ALA A 118 -7.44 -2.50 -22.20
CA ALA A 118 -6.85 -2.08 -20.93
C ALA A 118 -7.88 -1.38 -20.02
N PHE A 119 -8.75 -0.56 -20.61
CA PHE A 119 -9.87 0.07 -19.92
C PHE A 119 -10.82 -0.97 -19.31
N TYR A 120 -11.31 -1.94 -20.10
CA TYR A 120 -12.24 -2.97 -19.59
C TYR A 120 -11.58 -3.85 -18.51
N LEU A 121 -10.30 -4.17 -18.64
CA LEU A 121 -9.57 -4.90 -17.59
C LEU A 121 -9.50 -4.10 -16.27
N LYS A 122 -9.18 -2.81 -16.33
CA LYS A 122 -9.20 -1.91 -15.16
C LYS A 122 -10.62 -1.81 -14.57
N ARG A 123 -11.65 -1.74 -15.43
CA ARG A 123 -13.06 -1.69 -15.02
C ARG A 123 -13.48 -2.96 -14.30
N LEU A 124 -13.04 -4.15 -14.74
CA LEU A 124 -13.32 -5.42 -14.05
C LEU A 124 -12.80 -5.42 -12.60
N THR A 125 -11.59 -4.89 -12.37
CA THR A 125 -11.04 -4.75 -11.02
C THR A 125 -11.89 -3.79 -10.18
N SER A 126 -12.28 -2.64 -10.74
CA SER A 126 -13.14 -1.66 -10.06
C SER A 126 -14.51 -2.25 -9.68
N LEU A 127 -15.17 -2.96 -10.60
CA LEU A 127 -16.47 -3.60 -10.37
C LEU A 127 -16.38 -4.72 -9.33
N THR A 128 -15.30 -5.48 -9.33
CA THR A 128 -15.03 -6.51 -8.31
C THR A 128 -14.89 -5.87 -6.92
N TYR A 129 -14.16 -4.76 -6.83
CA TYR A 129 -14.03 -3.99 -5.59
C TYR A 129 -15.39 -3.43 -5.13
N ALA A 130 -16.18 -2.85 -6.04
CA ALA A 130 -17.51 -2.35 -5.73
C ALA A 130 -18.45 -3.45 -5.19
N LYS A 131 -18.46 -4.64 -5.83
CA LYS A 131 -19.28 -5.78 -5.40
C LYS A 131 -18.91 -6.27 -4.00
N THR A 132 -17.61 -6.41 -3.73
CA THR A 132 -17.11 -6.88 -2.43
C THR A 132 -17.43 -5.88 -1.32
N LEU A 133 -17.21 -4.58 -1.57
CA LEU A 133 -17.55 -3.51 -0.62
C LEU A 133 -19.06 -3.46 -0.33
N HIS A 134 -19.90 -3.56 -1.37
CA HIS A 134 -21.36 -3.61 -1.24
C HIS A 134 -21.81 -4.81 -0.39
N SER A 135 -21.19 -5.98 -0.60
CA SER A 135 -21.48 -7.21 0.15
C SER A 135 -21.07 -7.12 1.62
N VAL A 136 -19.91 -6.52 1.93
CA VAL A 136 -19.45 -6.34 3.32
C VAL A 136 -20.34 -5.34 4.06
N ARG A 137 -20.73 -4.25 3.40
CA ARG A 137 -21.68 -3.27 3.95
C ARG A 137 -23.02 -3.91 4.28
N TRP A 138 -23.56 -4.72 3.36
CA TRP A 138 -24.78 -5.48 3.58
C TRP A 138 -24.66 -6.41 4.80
N LYS A 139 -23.56 -7.17 4.90
CA LYS A 139 -23.31 -8.04 6.07
C LYS A 139 -23.27 -7.25 7.39
N ARG A 140 -22.69 -6.04 7.41
CA ARG A 140 -22.68 -5.17 8.60
C ARG A 140 -24.08 -4.66 8.95
N PHE A 141 -24.84 -4.22 7.94
CA PHE A 141 -26.22 -3.79 8.10
C PHE A 141 -27.10 -4.89 8.70
N CYS A 142 -27.00 -6.13 8.18
CA CYS A 142 -27.77 -7.27 8.69
C CYS A 142 -27.41 -7.64 10.14
N ARG A 143 -26.20 -7.33 10.63
CA ARG A 143 -25.81 -7.54 12.04
C ARG A 143 -26.49 -6.56 13.00
N GLN A 144 -26.92 -5.39 12.52
CA GLN A 144 -27.54 -4.33 13.32
C GLN A 144 -29.08 -4.45 13.39
N GLN A 145 -29.61 -5.60 12.97
CA GLN A 145 -30.96 -6.08 13.29
C GLN A 145 -32.17 -5.31 12.73
N ILE A 146 -32.01 -4.61 11.59
CA ILE A 146 -33.17 -4.00 10.92
C ILE A 146 -33.30 -4.53 9.49
N GLN A 147 -34.12 -5.56 9.31
CA GLN A 147 -34.51 -6.05 8.00
C GLN A 147 -35.61 -5.16 7.42
N PHE A 148 -35.21 -4.18 6.62
CA PHE A 148 -36.15 -3.43 5.78
C PHE A 148 -36.20 -4.06 4.39
N ILE A 149 -37.37 -4.56 3.98
CA ILE A 149 -37.61 -5.18 2.67
C ILE A 149 -37.16 -4.25 1.52
N GLN A 150 -37.41 -2.95 1.64
CA GLN A 150 -36.99 -1.95 0.65
C GLN A 150 -35.47 -1.87 0.51
N VAL A 151 -34.73 -1.91 1.63
CA VAL A 151 -33.26 -1.81 1.63
C VAL A 151 -32.63 -3.11 1.10
N GLU A 152 -33.26 -4.25 1.37
CA GLU A 152 -32.87 -5.53 0.76
C GLU A 152 -33.08 -5.53 -0.75
N GLN A 153 -34.22 -5.03 -1.22
CA GLN A 153 -34.50 -4.91 -2.65
C GLN A 153 -33.46 -4.00 -3.34
N GLN A 154 -33.20 -2.82 -2.77
CA GLN A 154 -32.17 -1.90 -3.29
C GLN A 154 -30.77 -2.55 -3.32
N PHE A 155 -30.42 -3.32 -2.28
CA PHE A 155 -29.17 -4.07 -2.25
C PHE A 155 -29.08 -5.07 -3.41
N LYS A 156 -30.14 -5.87 -3.62
CA LYS A 156 -30.24 -6.87 -4.68
C LYS A 156 -30.15 -6.21 -6.06
N GLU A 157 -30.89 -5.14 -6.29
CA GLU A 157 -30.88 -4.38 -7.55
C GLU A 157 -29.50 -3.80 -7.85
N ARG A 158 -28.83 -3.20 -6.87
CA ARG A 158 -27.46 -2.67 -7.05
C ARG A 158 -26.44 -3.79 -7.29
N SER A 159 -26.56 -4.93 -6.60
CA SER A 159 -25.71 -6.09 -6.81
C SER A 159 -25.89 -6.72 -8.20
N ALA A 160 -27.14 -6.78 -8.69
CA ALA A 160 -27.48 -7.26 -10.01
C ALA A 160 -26.90 -6.34 -11.10
N ARG A 161 -27.04 -5.02 -10.94
CA ARG A 161 -26.44 -4.03 -11.86
C ARG A 161 -24.92 -4.16 -11.93
N ILE A 162 -24.23 -4.23 -10.78
CA ILE A 162 -22.77 -4.41 -10.76
C ILE A 162 -22.36 -5.71 -11.48
N LEU A 163 -23.13 -6.79 -11.30
CA LEU A 163 -22.84 -8.06 -11.97
C LEU A 163 -23.11 -8.01 -13.48
N ALA A 164 -24.16 -7.33 -13.92
CA ALA A 164 -24.45 -7.13 -15.34
C ALA A 164 -23.33 -6.35 -16.03
N GLU A 165 -22.91 -5.23 -15.43
CA GLU A 165 -21.77 -4.42 -15.91
C GLU A 165 -20.46 -5.23 -15.93
N PHE A 166 -20.24 -6.06 -14.92
CA PHE A 166 -19.06 -6.93 -14.87
C PHE A 166 -19.05 -7.93 -16.03
N ASN A 167 -20.18 -8.57 -16.30
CA ASN A 167 -20.30 -9.54 -17.39
C ASN A 167 -20.13 -8.86 -18.77
N ASP A 168 -20.71 -7.66 -18.96
CA ASP A 168 -20.52 -6.90 -20.21
C ASP A 168 -19.05 -6.51 -20.42
N ALA A 169 -18.41 -5.93 -19.39
CA ALA A 169 -16.99 -5.59 -19.44
C ALA A 169 -16.10 -6.82 -19.71
N LEU A 170 -16.43 -7.96 -19.12
CA LEU A 170 -15.70 -9.21 -19.33
C LEU A 170 -15.80 -9.68 -20.78
N GLN A 171 -17.02 -9.73 -21.33
CA GLN A 171 -17.25 -10.14 -22.72
C GLN A 171 -16.54 -9.21 -23.70
N ARG A 172 -16.60 -7.89 -23.49
CA ARG A 172 -15.92 -6.90 -24.34
C ARG A 172 -14.40 -7.03 -24.25
N SER A 173 -13.86 -7.21 -23.05
CA SER A 173 -12.43 -7.46 -22.85
C SER A 173 -11.95 -8.73 -23.57
N GLN A 174 -12.75 -9.81 -23.54
CA GLN A 174 -12.40 -11.06 -24.20
C GLN A 174 -12.37 -10.90 -25.74
N ARG A 175 -13.37 -10.22 -26.31
CA ARG A 175 -13.41 -9.91 -27.75
C ARG A 175 -12.23 -9.04 -28.19
N LEU A 176 -11.86 -8.07 -27.38
CA LEU A 176 -10.71 -7.21 -27.67
C LEU A 176 -9.38 -7.95 -27.49
N SER A 177 -9.32 -8.96 -26.60
CA SER A 177 -8.13 -9.78 -26.43
C SER A 177 -7.74 -10.54 -27.69
N SER A 178 -8.70 -11.10 -28.43
CA SER A 178 -8.38 -11.77 -29.70
C SER A 178 -7.84 -10.80 -30.75
N ILE A 179 -8.29 -9.54 -30.73
CA ILE A 179 -7.80 -8.46 -31.60
C ILE A 179 -6.37 -8.06 -31.18
N ARG A 180 -6.11 -7.97 -29.88
CA ARG A 180 -4.76 -7.74 -29.35
C ARG A 180 -3.78 -8.82 -29.78
N GLU A 181 -4.16 -10.10 -29.68
CA GLU A 181 -3.29 -11.20 -30.12
C GLU A 181 -3.02 -11.17 -31.62
N THR A 182 -3.98 -10.72 -32.45
CA THR A 182 -3.76 -10.55 -33.90
C THR A 182 -2.87 -9.36 -34.24
N LEU A 183 -2.95 -8.28 -33.46
CA LEU A 183 -2.10 -7.10 -33.64
C LEU A 183 -0.66 -7.33 -33.14
N LEU A 184 -0.49 -8.14 -32.09
CA LEU A 184 0.82 -8.52 -31.55
C LEU A 184 1.46 -9.70 -32.28
N ALA A 185 0.67 -10.48 -33.03
CA ALA A 185 1.21 -11.51 -33.90
C ALA A 185 2.13 -10.85 -34.94
N PRO A 186 3.35 -11.36 -35.16
CA PRO A 186 4.22 -10.83 -36.21
C PRO A 186 3.46 -10.89 -37.53
N ALA A 187 3.62 -9.86 -38.38
CA ALA A 187 2.99 -9.76 -39.70
C ALA A 187 3.43 -10.92 -40.61
N ALA A 188 2.87 -12.10 -40.39
CA ALA A 188 3.00 -13.21 -41.28
C ALA A 188 2.17 -12.87 -42.52
N THR A 189 2.88 -12.65 -43.63
CA THR A 189 2.40 -12.41 -45.00
C THR A 189 2.34 -10.95 -45.50
N SER A 190 3.45 -10.20 -45.41
CA SER A 190 3.84 -9.29 -46.50
C SER A 190 4.94 -9.95 -47.36
N SER A 191 4.60 -11.09 -47.94
CA SER A 191 5.38 -11.74 -48.99
C SER A 191 4.44 -12.56 -49.87
N LYS A 192 3.52 -11.86 -50.55
CA LYS A 192 2.86 -12.38 -51.74
C LYS A 192 2.99 -11.36 -52.87
N ASN A 193 3.56 -11.85 -53.96
CA ASN A 193 3.53 -11.32 -55.33
C ASN A 193 4.41 -10.12 -55.68
N ILE A 194 5.71 -10.39 -55.84
CA ILE A 194 6.46 -9.85 -56.98
C ILE A 194 7.26 -11.04 -57.54
N ASN A 195 6.71 -11.69 -58.58
CA ASN A 195 7.41 -12.42 -59.66
C ASN A 195 6.41 -13.31 -60.41
N GLN A 196 5.51 -12.67 -61.15
CA GLN A 196 5.01 -13.17 -62.43
C GLN A 196 4.79 -11.94 -63.32
N VAL A 197 5.82 -11.52 -64.04
CA VAL A 197 5.77 -11.04 -65.44
C VAL A 197 7.22 -10.99 -65.92
N SER A 198 7.62 -11.97 -66.73
CA SER A 198 8.41 -11.86 -67.98
C SER A 198 8.71 -13.27 -68.49
#